data_AF-S2QZM9-F1
#
_entry.id   AF-S2QZM9-F1
#
_cell.length_a   1.000
_cell.length_b   1.000
_cell.length_c   1.000
_cell.angle_alpha   90.00
_cell.angle_beta   90.00
_cell.angle_gamma   90.00
#
_symmetry.space_group_name_H-M   'P 1'
#
loop_
_entity.id
_entity.type
_entity.pdbx_description
1 polymer ?
#
loop_
_entity_poly.entity_id
_entity_poly.type
_entity_poly.pdbx_seq_one_letter_code
_entity_poly.pdbx_strand_id
1 'polypeptide(L)' 'MRTATITRTTKETTITISLNLDQQSGIQIATGIGFFDHMLDAFAKHGRFGLTVDAQGDLEVD' A
#
# COMPACT_ATOMS: atom_id res chain seq x y z
N MET A 1 15.38 9.89 9.30
CA MET A 1 14.72 8.83 8.49
C MET A 1 13.28 9.23 8.32
N ARG A 2 12.82 9.37 7.07
CA ARG A 2 11.48 9.84 6.69
C ARG A 2 10.56 8.63 6.49
N THR A 3 9.92 8.23 7.57
CA THR A 3 9.05 7.04 7.62
C THR A 3 7.71 7.39 8.26
N ALA A 4 6.65 6.69 7.84
CA ALA A 4 5.35 6.77 8.47
C ALA A 4 4.60 5.44 8.33
N THR A 5 3.84 5.08 9.37
CA THR A 5 2.88 3.98 9.32
C THR A 5 1.52 4.52 9.74
N ILE A 6 0.50 4.26 8.94
CA ILE A 6 -0.86 4.74 9.18
C ILE A 6 -1.83 3.58 8.97
N THR A 7 -2.76 3.43 9.91
CA THR A 7 -3.92 2.56 9.77
C THR A 7 -5.18 3.40 9.73
N ARG A 8 -6.06 3.11 8.77
CA ARG A 8 -7.37 3.74 8.63
C ARG A 8 -8.43 2.64 8.49
N THR A 9 -9.49 2.78 9.27
CA THR A 9 -10.64 1.87 9.23
C THR A 9 -11.90 2.68 8.98
N THR A 10 -12.71 2.25 8.03
CA THR A 10 -14.07 2.71 7.78
C THR A 10 -15.01 1.52 7.70
N LYS A 11 -16.25 1.73 7.25
CA LYS A 11 -17.20 0.63 7.03
C LYS A 11 -16.87 -0.18 5.78
N GLU A 12 -16.27 0.47 4.81
CA GLU A 12 -15.95 -0.06 3.48
C GLU A 12 -14.57 -0.72 3.48
N THR A 13 -13.59 -0.14 4.18
CA THR A 13 -12.19 -0.56 4.08
C THR A 13 -11.44 -0.53 5.40
N THR A 14 -10.50 -1.47 5.55
CA THR A 14 -9.41 -1.41 6.52
C THR A 14 -8.10 -1.39 5.77
N ILE A 15 -7.29 -0.36 5.99
CA ILE A 15 -6.07 -0.11 5.24
C ILE A 15 -4.94 0.21 6.21
N THR A 16 -3.83 -0.50 6.09
CA THR A 16 -2.56 -0.21 6.76
C THR A 16 -1.48 0.05 5.72
N ILE A 17 -0.82 1.20 5.83
CA ILE A 17 0.28 1.60 4.94
C ILE A 17 1.52 1.86 5.78
N SER A 18 2.66 1.36 5.34
CA SER A 18 3.98 1.78 5.83
C SER A 18 4.81 2.32 4.67
N LEU A 19 5.33 3.52 4.83
CA LEU A 19 6.11 4.24 3.81
C LEU A 19 7.50 4.59 4.36
N ASN A 20 8.53 4.34 3.56
CA ASN A 20 9.89 4.79 3.82
C ASN A 20 10.45 5.52 2.61
N LEU A 21 10.56 6.86 2.70
CA LEU A 21 11.04 7.70 1.60
C LEU A 21 12.55 7.63 1.37
N ASP A 22 13.30 7.05 2.30
CA ASP A 22 14.77 7.03 2.25
C ASP A 22 15.32 5.67 1.77
N GLN A 23 14.50 4.61 1.73
CA GLN A 23 14.95 3.26 1.39
C GLN A 23 13.88 2.43 0.67
N GLN A 24 14.25 1.83 -0.47
CA GLN A 24 13.35 1.06 -1.35
C GLN A 24 13.06 -0.39 -0.88
N SER A 25 13.54 -0.81 0.29
CA SER A 25 13.27 -2.16 0.78
C SER A 25 11.85 -2.31 1.33
N GLY A 26 11.30 -3.52 1.26
CA GLY A 26 9.99 -3.81 1.86
C GLY A 26 8.84 -3.26 1.03
N ILE A 27 8.86 -3.53 -0.28
CA ILE A 27 7.69 -3.33 -1.13
C ILE A 27 6.82 -4.58 -1.02
N GLN A 28 5.63 -4.46 -0.44
CA GLN A 28 4.61 -5.51 -0.40
C GLN A 28 3.25 -4.86 -0.54
N ILE A 29 2.53 -5.19 -1.60
CA ILE A 29 1.23 -4.58 -1.89
C ILE A 29 0.18 -5.70 -1.96
N ALA A 30 -0.86 -5.58 -1.14
CA ALA A 30 -2.00 -6.46 -1.14
C ALA A 30 -3.26 -5.63 -0.91
N THR A 31 -3.93 -5.23 -2.00
CA THR A 31 -5.21 -4.51 -1.95
C THR A 31 -6.40 -5.41 -2.30
N GLY A 32 -6.13 -6.61 -2.81
CA GLY A 32 -7.15 -7.50 -3.38
C GLY A 32 -7.48 -7.19 -4.84
N ILE A 33 -6.98 -6.08 -5.41
CA ILE A 33 -7.18 -5.69 -6.81
C ILE A 33 -5.84 -5.76 -7.56
N GLY A 34 -5.62 -6.84 -8.31
CA GLY A 34 -4.31 -7.14 -8.90
C GLY A 34 -3.74 -6.06 -9.83
N PHE A 35 -4.59 -5.36 -10.59
CA PHE A 35 -4.13 -4.24 -11.43
C PHE A 35 -3.66 -3.05 -10.57
N PHE A 36 -4.37 -2.75 -9.49
CA PHE A 36 -4.00 -1.66 -8.59
C PHE A 36 -2.74 -1.99 -7.80
N ASP A 37 -2.59 -3.25 -7.37
CA ASP A 37 -1.37 -3.77 -6.75
C ASP A 37 -0.16 -3.54 -7.66
N HIS A 38 -0.29 -3.87 -8.95
CA HIS A 38 0.76 -3.65 -9.95
C HIS A 38 1.13 -2.17 -10.12
N MET A 39 0.14 -1.27 -10.10
CA MET A 39 0.38 0.17 -10.21
C MET A 39 1.11 0.73 -8.98
N LEU A 40 0.75 0.29 -7.77
CA LEU A 40 1.42 0.71 -6.54
C LEU A 40 2.84 0.15 -6.42
N ASP A 41 3.08 -1.09 -6.88
CA ASP A 41 4.42 -1.65 -6.99
C ASP A 41 5.29 -0.81 -7.93
N ALA A 42 4.78 -0.48 -9.12
CA ALA A 42 5.46 0.40 -10.07
C ALA A 42 5.72 1.79 -9.47
N PHE A 43 4.76 2.35 -8.74
CA PHE A 43 4.90 3.63 -8.05
C PHE A 43 6.06 3.61 -7.04
N ALA A 44 6.14 2.59 -6.19
CA ALA A 44 7.25 2.42 -5.24
C ALA A 44 8.59 2.11 -5.94
N LYS A 45 8.55 1.30 -7.00
CA LYS A 45 9.73 0.94 -7.78
C LYS A 45 10.38 2.13 -8.47
N HIS A 46 9.58 2.99 -9.09
CA HIS A 46 10.08 4.15 -9.83
C HIS A 46 10.29 5.37 -8.92
N GLY A 47 9.56 5.47 -7.82
CA GLY A 47 9.74 6.51 -6.80
C GLY A 47 10.91 6.27 -5.84
N ARG A 48 11.53 5.08 -5.86
CA ARG A 48 12.68 4.68 -5.01
C ARG A 48 12.41 4.75 -3.51
N PHE A 49 11.18 4.44 -3.09
CA PHE A 49 10.77 4.34 -1.69
C PHE A 49 10.23 2.95 -1.38
N GLY A 50 10.27 2.58 -0.10
CA GLY A 50 9.68 1.35 0.42
C GLY A 50 8.21 1.58 0.73
N LEU A 51 7.34 0.67 0.32
CA LEU A 51 5.89 0.79 0.47
C LEU A 51 5.27 -0.56 0.79
N THR A 52 4.74 -0.69 2.00
CA THR A 52 3.88 -1.80 2.38
C THR A 52 2.43 -1.31 2.40
N VAL A 53 1.52 -2.01 1.72
CA VAL A 53 0.08 -1.75 1.74
C VAL A 53 -0.63 -3.06 1.99
N ASP A 54 -1.41 -3.10 3.07
CA ASP A 54 -2.42 -4.13 3.34
C ASP A 54 -3.77 -3.42 3.34
N ALA A 55 -4.62 -3.74 2.37
CA ALA A 55 -5.96 -3.21 2.27
C ALA A 55 -6.96 -4.34 2.07
N GLN A 56 -8.00 -4.32 2.90
CA GLN A 56 -9.16 -5.19 2.80
C GLN A 56 -10.39 -4.31 2.67
N GLY A 57 -11.19 -4.58 1.65
CA GLY A 57 -12.43 -3.86 1.36
C GLY A 57 -13.54 -4.79 0.92
N ASP A 58 -14.71 -4.21 0.73
CA ASP A 58 -15.95 -4.83 0.26
C ASP A 58 -15.96 -5.02 -1.27
N LEU A 59 -14.99 -5.79 -1.79
CA LEU A 59 -14.82 -6.07 -3.24
C LEU A 59 -15.99 -6.81 -3.90
N GLU A 60 -16.95 -7.29 -3.12
CA GLU A 60 -18.22 -7.82 -3.63
C GLU A 60 -19.21 -6.74 -4.08
N VAL A 61 -19.00 -5.50 -3.64
CA VAL A 61 -19.82 -4.34 -4.03
C VAL A 61 -19.36 -3.84 -5.41
N ASP A 62 -18.06 -3.61 -5.57
CA ASP A 62 -17.39 -3.23 -6.83
C ASP A 62 -15.91 -3.64 -6.95
#